data_AF-A0A938B8I5-F1
#
_entry.id   AF-A0A938B8I5-F1
#
_cell.length_a   1.000
_cell.length_b   1.000
_cell.length_c   1.000
_cell.angle_alpha   90.00
_cell.angle_beta   90.00
_cell.angle_gamma   90.00
#
_symmetry.space_group_name_H-M   'P 1'
#
loop_
_entity.id
_entity.type
_entity.pdbx_description
1 polymer ?
#
loop_
_entity_poly.entity_id
_entity_poly.type
_entity_poly.pdbx_seq_one_letter_code
_entity_poly.pdbx_strand_id
1 'polypeptide(L)'
;MNSKADVEDRLRLAKYHLEQAIKFENGHYAQAVKEAQLSMENSAKAAISCTAHPAPTHNPGEELRKVISGFESKIPDELKAELYNLADYSNEAAPLP
;
A
#
# COMPACT_ATOMS: atom_id res chain seq x y z
N MET A 1 9.11 -16.76 0.56
CA MET A 1 9.39 -16.51 -0.86
C MET A 1 8.96 -15.09 -1.15
N ASN A 2 9.89 -14.14 -1.26
CA ASN A 2 9.64 -12.78 -1.73
C ASN A 2 9.72 -12.86 -3.26
N SER A 3 8.57 -12.78 -3.94
CA SER A 3 8.54 -12.76 -5.40
C SER A 3 8.83 -11.33 -5.84
N LYS A 4 10.05 -11.07 -6.31
CA LYS A 4 10.42 -9.78 -6.92
C LYS A 4 9.39 -9.35 -7.97
N ALA A 5 8.85 -10.30 -8.74
CA ALA A 5 7.80 -10.04 -9.72
C ALA A 5 6.50 -9.50 -9.07
N ASP A 6 6.05 -10.06 -7.94
CA ASP A 6 4.88 -9.57 -7.22
C ASP A 6 5.09 -8.15 -6.70
N VAL A 7 6.29 -7.85 -6.18
CA VAL A 7 6.65 -6.50 -5.72
C VAL A 7 6.61 -5.51 -6.89
N GLU A 8 7.20 -5.88 -8.03
CA GLU A 8 7.23 -5.04 -9.24
C GLU A 8 5.83 -4.81 -9.81
N ASP A 9 5.00 -5.86 -9.88
CA ASP A 9 3.62 -5.76 -10.36
C ASP A 9 2.75 -4.90 -9.47
N ARG A 10 2.86 -5.06 -8.14
CA ARG A 10 2.12 -4.23 -7.17
C ARG A 10 2.57 -2.78 -7.22
N LEU A 11 3.88 -2.52 -7.33
CA LEU A 11 4.39 -1.17 -7.48
C LEU A 11 3.91 -0.53 -8.79
N ARG A 12 3.85 -1.31 -9.88
CA ARG A 12 3.29 -0.85 -11.16
C ARG A 12 1.82 -0.47 -11.03
N LEU A 13 1.01 -1.31 -10.37
CA LEU A 13 -0.40 -1.03 -10.11
C LEU A 13 -0.59 0.19 -9.21
N ALA A 14 0.19 0.30 -8.14
CA ALA A 14 0.14 1.44 -7.23
C ALA A 14 0.37 2.77 -7.95
N LYS A 15 1.39 2.83 -8.82
CA LYS A 15 1.68 4.00 -9.65
C LYS A 15 0.57 4.30 -10.65
N TYR A 16 0.07 3.27 -11.33
CA TYR A 16 -1.05 3.42 -12.26
C TYR A 16 -2.27 4.04 -11.56
N HIS A 17 -2.66 3.51 -10.40
CA HIS A 17 -3.81 3.99 -9.66
C HIS A 17 -3.60 5.42 -9.12
N LEU A 18 -2.38 5.77 -8.70
CA LEU A 18 -2.06 7.16 -8.34
C LEU A 18 -2.25 8.12 -9.52
N GLU A 19 -1.75 7.74 -10.71
CA GLU A 19 -1.93 8.54 -11.93
C GLU A 19 -3.41 8.69 -12.30
N GLN A 20 -4.25 7.66 -12.10
CA GLN A 20 -5.69 7.77 -12.33
C GLN A 20 -6.37 8.67 -11.30
N ALA A 21 -5.99 8.57 -10.02
CA ALA A 21 -6.53 9.40 -8.95
C ALA A 21 -6.34 10.89 -9.27
N ILE A 22 -5.13 11.27 -9.67
CA ILE A 22 -4.78 12.64 -10.08
C ILE A 22 -5.61 13.09 -11.29
N LYS A 23 -5.85 12.22 -12.28
CA LYS A 23 -6.69 12.58 -13.44
C LYS A 23 -8.14 12.87 -13.04
N PHE A 24 -8.68 12.11 -12.10
CA PHE A 24 -10.07 12.24 -11.65
C PHE A 24 -10.29 13.32 -10.59
N GLU A 25 -9.22 13.87 -10.01
CA GLU A 25 -9.33 14.89 -8.95
C GLU A 25 -10.07 16.16 -9.42
N ASN A 26 -10.16 16.39 -10.73
CA ASN A 26 -10.91 17.49 -11.33
C ASN A 26 -12.39 17.12 -11.55
N GLY A 27 -13.14 17.01 -10.46
CA GLY A 27 -14.61 16.89 -10.49
C GLY A 27 -15.16 15.46 -10.55
N HIS A 28 -14.30 14.45 -10.58
CA HIS A 28 -14.67 13.02 -10.50
C HIS A 28 -14.20 12.42 -9.16
N TYR A 29 -14.55 13.07 -8.05
CA TYR A 29 -13.99 12.77 -6.73
C TYR A 29 -14.20 11.33 -6.25
N ALA A 30 -15.36 10.72 -6.55
CA ALA A 30 -15.61 9.33 -6.16
C ALA A 30 -14.63 8.36 -6.84
N GLN A 31 -14.35 8.58 -8.13
CA GLN A 31 -13.32 7.84 -8.86
C GLN A 31 -11.93 8.16 -8.32
N ALA A 32 -11.62 9.44 -8.05
CA ALA A 32 -10.34 9.84 -7.49
C ALA A 32 -10.04 9.12 -6.16
N VAL A 33 -11.01 9.08 -5.25
CA VAL A 33 -10.89 8.38 -3.96
C VAL A 33 -10.69 6.89 -4.14
N LYS A 34 -11.49 6.24 -5.01
CA LYS A 34 -11.34 4.81 -5.30
C LYS A 34 -9.95 4.47 -5.85
N GLU A 35 -9.46 5.25 -6.80
CA GLU A 35 -8.14 5.05 -7.38
C GLU A 35 -7.03 5.32 -6.34
N ALA A 36 -7.18 6.34 -5.50
CA ALA A 36 -6.25 6.60 -4.40
C ALA A 36 -6.20 5.43 -3.39
N GLN A 37 -7.34 4.88 -3.00
CA GLN A 37 -7.44 3.68 -2.16
C GLN A 37 -6.67 2.51 -2.78
N LEU A 38 -6.89 2.22 -4.07
CA LEU A 38 -6.20 1.13 -4.76
C LEU A 38 -4.68 1.36 -4.83
N SER A 39 -4.25 2.63 -4.93
CA SER A 39 -2.83 2.98 -4.89
C SER A 39 -2.19 2.68 -3.53
N MET A 40 -2.87 3.06 -2.44
CA MET A 40 -2.41 2.79 -1.06
C MET A 40 -2.37 1.28 -0.78
N GLU A 41 -3.44 0.56 -1.14
CA GLU A 41 -3.53 -0.90 -0.97
C GLU A 41 -2.38 -1.62 -1.67
N ASN A 42 -2.12 -1.29 -2.95
CA ASN A 42 -1.05 -1.92 -3.72
C ASN A 42 0.34 -1.54 -3.21
N SER A 43 0.53 -0.29 -2.80
CA SER A 43 1.79 0.16 -2.17
C SER A 43 2.09 -0.64 -0.91
N ALA A 44 1.10 -0.79 -0.01
CA ALA A 44 1.28 -1.54 1.23
C ALA A 44 1.54 -3.03 0.96
N LYS A 45 0.80 -3.64 0.03
CA LYS A 45 1.05 -5.04 -0.36
C LYS A 45 2.41 -5.23 -1.03
N ALA A 46 2.92 -4.24 -1.78
CA ALA A 46 4.28 -4.30 -2.32
C ALA A 46 5.33 -4.31 -1.20
N ALA A 47 5.16 -3.46 -0.17
CA ALA A 47 6.04 -3.44 1.00
C ALA A 47 6.00 -4.76 1.79
N ILE A 48 4.81 -5.33 2.01
CA ILE A 48 4.64 -6.65 2.65
C ILE A 48 5.32 -7.75 1.81
N SER A 49 5.14 -7.72 0.48
CA SER A 49 5.72 -8.67 -0.46
C SER A 49 7.25 -8.78 -0.39
N CYS A 50 7.93 -7.73 0.08
CA CYS A 50 9.38 -7.76 0.32
C CYS A 50 9.83 -8.79 1.37
N THR A 51 8.94 -9.20 2.27
CA THR A 51 9.29 -10.07 3.40
C THR A 51 8.34 -11.27 3.56
N ALA A 52 7.09 -11.13 3.14
CA ALA A 52 6.02 -12.11 3.34
C ALA A 52 5.10 -12.18 2.12
N HIS A 53 4.19 -13.15 2.07
CA HIS A 53 3.10 -13.12 1.10
C HIS A 53 1.92 -12.34 1.70
N PRO A 54 1.43 -11.27 1.06
CA PRO A 54 0.36 -10.45 1.60
C PRO A 54 -0.96 -11.24 1.69
N ALA A 55 -1.72 -11.02 2.75
CA ALA A 55 -3.03 -11.66 2.91
C ALA A 55 -4.03 -11.20 1.84
N PRO A 56 -5.03 -12.03 1.49
CA PRO A 56 -6.11 -11.67 0.57
C PRO A 56 -7.13 -10.74 1.26
N THR A 57 -6.70 -9.54 1.65
CA THR A 57 -7.49 -8.50 2.32
C THR A 57 -7.46 -7.19 1.53
N HIS A 58 -8.53 -6.40 1.58
CA HIS A 58 -8.55 -5.02 1.05
C HIS A 58 -8.01 -4.00 2.05
N ASN A 59 -7.81 -4.39 3.31
CA ASN A 59 -7.10 -3.58 4.30
C ASN A 59 -5.77 -4.25 4.68
N PRO A 60 -4.65 -3.85 4.04
CA PRO A 60 -3.32 -4.37 4.38
C PRO A 60 -2.63 -3.59 5.51
N GLY A 61 -3.25 -2.55 6.08
CA GLY A 61 -2.57 -1.64 7.02
C GLY A 61 -2.09 -2.34 8.30
N GLU A 62 -2.95 -3.14 8.93
CA GLU A 62 -2.55 -3.92 10.11
C GLU A 62 -1.47 -4.97 9.82
N GLU A 63 -1.53 -5.60 8.64
CA GLU A 63 -0.51 -6.57 8.21
C GLU A 63 0.83 -5.88 8.00
N LEU A 64 0.83 -4.70 7.36
CA LEU A 64 2.04 -3.90 7.17
C LEU A 64 2.68 -3.51 8.51
N ARG A 65 1.89 -3.11 9.52
CA ARG A 65 2.42 -2.83 10.87
C ARG A 65 3.11 -4.04 11.51
N LYS A 66 2.53 -5.23 11.35
CA LYS A 66 3.12 -6.49 11.84
C LYS A 66 4.43 -6.80 11.13
N VAL A 67 4.50 -6.56 9.82
CA VAL A 67 5.75 -6.70 9.05
C VAL A 67 6.81 -5.71 9.52
N ILE A 68 6.47 -4.42 9.67
CA ILE A 68 7.45 -3.40 10.10
C ILE A 68 8.04 -3.77 11.46
N SER A 69 7.20 -4.09 12.44
CA SER A 69 7.65 -4.50 13.78
C SER A 69 8.49 -5.79 13.77
N GLY A 70 8.15 -6.78 12.93
CA GLY A 70 8.91 -8.01 12.80
C GLY A 70 10.29 -7.83 12.13
N PHE A 71 10.48 -6.76 11.37
CA PHE A 71 11.69 -6.48 10.59
C PHE A 71 12.36 -5.16 10.95
N GLU A 72 12.02 -4.56 12.10
CA GLU A 72 12.37 -3.19 12.45
C GLU A 72 13.88 -2.92 12.41
N SER A 73 14.71 -3.88 12.82
CA SER A 73 16.18 -3.77 12.80
C SER A 73 16.80 -3.79 11.40
N LYS A 74 16.02 -4.14 10.37
CA LYS A 74 16.45 -4.25 8.97
C LYS A 74 15.91 -3.12 8.09
N ILE A 75 15.03 -2.29 8.62
CA ILE A 75 14.43 -1.16 7.90
C ILE A 75 15.21 0.10 8.28
N PRO A 76 15.73 0.89 7.32
CA PRO A 76 16.32 2.20 7.58
C PRO A 76 15.33 3.10 8.33
N ASP A 77 15.81 3.86 9.31
CA ASP A 77 14.94 4.69 10.17
C ASP A 77 14.14 5.71 9.35
N GLU A 78 14.72 6.24 8.27
CA GLU A 78 14.05 7.17 7.36
C GLU A 78 12.85 6.54 6.66
N LEU A 79 12.88 5.22 6.41
CA LEU A 79 11.79 4.49 5.75
C LEU A 79 10.73 4.01 6.74
N LYS A 80 11.06 3.85 8.03
CA LYS A 80 10.09 3.37 9.04
C LYS A 80 8.89 4.31 9.14
N ALA A 81 9.15 5.62 9.21
CA ALA A 81 8.08 6.62 9.30
C ALA A 81 7.15 6.54 8.07
N GLU A 82 7.71 6.46 6.87
CA GLU A 82 6.93 6.36 5.63
C GLU A 82 6.12 5.07 5.54
N LEU A 83 6.66 3.94 6.01
CA LEU A 83 5.96 2.67 6.05
C LEU A 83 4.81 2.68 7.08
N TYR A 84 4.98 3.34 8.22
CA TYR A 84 3.89 3.53 9.18
C TYR A 84 2.81 4.46 8.64
N ASN A 85 3.18 5.57 7.98
CA ASN A 85 2.22 6.45 7.31
C ASN A 85 1.43 5.69 6.24
N LEU A 86 2.10 4.88 5.42
CA LEU A 86 1.44 4.04 4.43
C LEU A 86 0.46 3.04 5.06
N ALA A 87 0.81 2.48 6.22
CA ALA A 87 -0.09 1.60 6.97
C ALA A 87 -1.33 2.35 7.47
N ASP A 88 -1.17 3.59 7.94
CA ASP A 88 -2.28 4.46 8.35
C ASP A 88 -3.18 4.81 7.16
N TYR A 89 -2.62 5.27 6.06
CA TYR A 89 -3.37 5.60 4.85
C TYR A 89 -4.14 4.39 4.31
N SER A 90 -3.53 3.20 4.33
CA SER A 90 -4.19 1.97 3.88
C SER A 90 -5.34 1.55 4.79
N ASN A 91 -5.20 1.77 6.10
CA ASN A 91 -6.28 1.50 7.06
C ASN A 91 -7.43 2.51 6.90
N GLU A 92 -7.12 3.79 6.76
CA GLU A 92 -8.11 4.86 6.64
C GLU A 92 -8.89 4.77 5.32
N ALA A 93 -8.20 4.47 4.21
CA ALA A 93 -8.81 4.35 2.90
C ALA A 93 -9.48 2.99 2.67
N ALA A 94 -9.36 2.03 3.59
CA ALA A 94 -9.95 0.72 3.43
C ALA A 94 -11.48 0.82 3.24
N PRO A 95 -12.08 -0.01 2.38
CA PRO A 95 -13.52 -0.02 2.23
C PRO A 95 -14.16 -0.46 3.55
N LEU A 96 -15.23 0.23 3.96
CA LEU A 96 -16.00 -0.16 5.14
C LEU A 96 -16.58 -1.58 4.95
N PRO A 97 -16.62 -2.40 6.01
CA PRO A 97 -17.19 -3.74 5.96
C PRO A 97 -18.69 -3.75 5.65
#